data_AF-X8BHA1-F1
#
_entry.id   AF-X8BHA1-F1
#
_cell.length_a   1.000
_cell.length_b   1.000
_cell.length_c   1.000
_cell.angle_alpha   90.00
_cell.angle_beta   90.00
_cell.angle_gamma   90.00
#
_symmetry.space_group_name_H-M   'P 1'
#
loop_
_entity.id
_entity.type
_entity.pdbx_description
1 polymer ?
#
loop_
_entity_poly.entity_id
_entity_poly.type
_entity_poly.pdbx_seq_one_letter_code
_entity_poly.pdbx_strand_id
1 'polypeptide(L)'
;MSSPTKVGKDAAELAGLDTPAGVTATDDLEALLATRPDCAVYCAMGDNRTPEAIKDCRHILAAGVNVVGSAPVVLQYPWQLMPDKYIKQVEDAAQQGNSSIFITGVDPGFANDLIPFTLAGTCQSIEQLRCMEIADYATYDGATVMFEVMGFGKPLDNIPILLQPGVLSIAWGTSIRQLAAGLGVELDDITETVEREPARTHSTSRQGTCRKAAWRRCASRFAASSTATRR
;
A
#
# COMPACT_ATOMS: atom_id res chain seq x y z
N MET A 1 9.28 6.53 9.23
CA MET A 1 8.29 7.45 9.83
C MET A 1 8.80 8.88 9.82
N SER A 2 7.89 9.86 9.64
CA SER A 2 8.17 11.29 9.83
C SER A 2 8.50 11.58 11.30
N SER A 3 9.45 12.48 11.55
CA SER A 3 9.89 12.86 12.90
C SER A 3 10.46 14.28 12.87
N PRO A 4 10.16 15.14 13.85
CA PRO A 4 10.73 16.49 13.93
C PRO A 4 12.27 16.51 13.91
N THR A 5 12.89 15.45 14.42
CA THR A 5 14.36 15.30 14.44
C THR A 5 15.03 15.20 13.07
N LYS A 6 14.24 15.04 11.99
CA LYS A 6 14.73 14.99 10.62
C LYS A 6 14.75 16.37 9.95
N VAL A 7 13.95 17.32 10.44
CA VAL A 7 13.84 18.66 9.86
C VAL A 7 15.19 19.37 9.98
N GLY A 8 15.62 20.03 8.91
CA GLY A 8 16.90 20.74 8.83
C GLY A 8 18.11 19.85 8.50
N LYS A 9 17.96 18.52 8.45
CA LYS A 9 19.04 17.61 8.04
C LYS A 9 19.15 17.51 6.53
N ASP A 10 20.36 17.22 6.04
CA ASP A 10 20.58 16.94 4.62
C ASP A 10 19.99 15.57 4.24
N ALA A 11 19.39 15.47 3.05
CA ALA A 11 18.81 14.25 2.54
C ALA A 11 19.84 13.10 2.44
N ALA A 12 21.11 13.39 2.15
CA ALA A 12 22.19 12.41 2.14
C ALA A 12 22.44 11.83 3.54
N GLU A 13 22.45 12.66 4.58
CA GLU A 13 22.59 12.20 5.96
C GLU A 13 21.44 11.25 6.33
N LEU A 14 20.20 11.61 5.96
CA LEU A 14 19.02 10.78 6.22
C LEU A 14 19.03 9.47 5.41
N ALA A 15 19.65 9.47 4.23
CA ALA A 15 19.81 8.30 3.37
C ALA A 15 21.05 7.45 3.74
N GLY A 16 21.88 7.89 4.69
CA GLY A 16 23.12 7.20 5.07
C GLY A 16 24.22 7.28 4.00
N LEU A 17 24.26 8.38 3.25
CA LEU A 17 25.26 8.66 2.22
C LEU A 17 26.31 9.65 2.74
N ASP A 18 27.57 9.43 2.36
CA ASP A 18 28.71 10.22 2.87
C ASP A 18 28.87 11.59 2.18
N THR A 19 28.25 11.78 1.00
CA THR A 19 28.37 13.02 0.22
C THR A 19 27.07 13.84 0.32
N PRO A 20 27.12 15.11 0.77
CA PRO A 20 25.93 15.95 0.89
C PRO A 20 25.15 16.08 -0.42
N ALA A 21 23.83 15.99 -0.33
CA ALA A 21 22.95 16.22 -1.47
C ALA A 21 22.65 17.71 -1.67
N GLY A 22 22.83 18.53 -0.64
CA GLY A 22 22.44 19.94 -0.65
C GLY A 22 20.93 20.14 -0.57
N VAL A 23 20.19 19.11 -0.14
CA VAL A 23 18.73 19.10 -0.04
C VAL A 23 18.34 18.98 1.42
N THR A 24 17.81 20.05 1.99
CA THR A 24 17.41 20.10 3.39
C THR A 24 15.99 19.53 3.56
N ALA A 25 15.83 18.59 4.49
CA ALA A 25 14.53 18.05 4.85
C ALA A 25 13.67 19.11 5.58
N THR A 26 12.40 19.18 5.20
CA THR A 26 11.40 20.10 5.76
C THR A 26 10.12 19.34 6.13
N ASP A 27 9.35 19.87 7.09
CA ASP A 27 7.99 19.45 7.40
C ASP A 27 6.93 20.41 6.81
N ASP A 28 7.36 21.43 6.07
CA ASP A 28 6.51 22.40 5.39
C ASP A 28 6.28 22.00 3.91
N LEU A 29 5.06 21.53 3.62
CA LEU A 29 4.64 21.15 2.28
C LEU A 29 4.59 22.36 1.34
N GLU A 30 4.20 23.54 1.81
CA GLU A 30 4.15 24.75 0.97
C GLU A 30 5.54 25.18 0.56
N ALA A 31 6.50 25.15 1.49
CA ALA A 31 7.90 25.42 1.19
C ALA A 31 8.46 24.44 0.15
N LEU A 32 8.06 23.16 0.22
CA LEU A 32 8.44 22.15 -0.76
C LEU A 32 7.82 22.46 -2.14
N LEU A 33 6.52 22.75 -2.19
CA LEU A 33 5.83 23.07 -3.45
C LEU A 33 6.34 24.36 -4.09
N ALA A 34 6.79 25.34 -3.30
CA ALA A 34 7.41 26.57 -3.80
C ALA A 34 8.72 26.31 -4.58
N THR A 35 9.38 25.16 -4.37
CA THR A 35 10.54 24.75 -5.18
C THR A 35 10.16 24.32 -6.59
N ARG A 36 8.85 24.12 -6.86
CA ARG A 36 8.28 23.67 -8.14
C ARG A 36 8.90 22.36 -8.66
N PRO A 37 8.83 21.26 -7.90
CA PRO A 37 9.30 19.97 -8.37
C PRO A 37 8.40 19.46 -9.51
N ASP A 38 8.98 18.74 -10.47
CA ASP A 38 8.18 18.11 -11.54
C ASP A 38 7.36 16.92 -11.03
N CYS A 39 7.87 16.24 -9.99
CA CYS A 39 7.26 15.03 -9.43
C CYS A 39 7.61 14.87 -7.95
N ALA A 40 6.66 14.38 -7.17
CA ALA A 40 6.81 13.99 -5.79
C ALA A 40 6.71 12.45 -5.66
N VAL A 41 7.69 11.85 -4.95
CA VAL A 41 7.64 10.44 -4.57
C VAL A 41 6.96 10.30 -3.21
N TYR A 42 5.69 9.90 -3.21
CA TYR A 42 4.86 9.79 -2.00
C TYR A 42 5.01 8.42 -1.34
N CYS A 43 5.83 8.35 -0.29
CA CYS A 43 6.09 7.14 0.50
C CYS A 43 5.64 7.27 1.96
N ALA A 44 4.75 8.21 2.26
CA ALA A 44 4.27 8.44 3.62
C ALA A 44 3.18 7.42 4.00
N MET A 45 3.16 6.99 5.26
CA MET A 45 2.23 5.95 5.75
C MET A 45 0.77 6.34 5.44
N GLY A 46 0.04 5.51 4.72
CA GLY A 46 -1.36 5.78 4.35
C GLY A 46 -2.40 4.95 5.11
N ASP A 47 -2.00 3.80 5.67
CA ASP A 47 -2.95 2.77 6.14
C ASP A 47 -3.76 3.19 7.37
N ASN A 48 -3.18 4.03 8.23
CA ASN A 48 -3.85 4.55 9.43
C ASN A 48 -4.32 6.01 9.31
N ARG A 49 -4.13 6.63 8.13
CA ARG A 49 -4.46 8.04 7.86
C ARG A 49 -4.84 8.26 6.40
N THR A 50 -5.64 7.34 5.86
CA THR A 50 -5.96 7.31 4.43
C THR A 50 -6.62 8.61 3.94
N PRO A 51 -7.58 9.22 4.67
CA PRO A 51 -8.15 10.49 4.25
C PRO A 51 -7.12 11.63 4.16
N GLU A 52 -6.20 11.69 5.12
CA GLU A 52 -5.12 12.67 5.16
C GLU A 52 -4.13 12.43 4.02
N ALA A 53 -3.74 11.18 3.76
CA ALA A 53 -2.84 10.85 2.67
C ALA A 53 -3.43 11.21 1.30
N ILE A 54 -4.72 10.94 1.07
CA ILE A 54 -5.42 11.36 -0.16
C ILE A 54 -5.46 12.89 -0.26
N LYS A 55 -5.67 13.59 0.87
CA LYS A 55 -5.65 15.06 0.91
C LYS A 55 -4.26 15.61 0.54
N ASP A 56 -3.19 15.03 1.06
CA ASP A 56 -1.81 15.41 0.71
C ASP A 56 -1.58 15.26 -0.80
N CYS A 57 -1.93 14.09 -1.37
CA CYS A 57 -1.79 13.83 -2.81
C CYS A 57 -2.58 14.85 -3.65
N ARG A 58 -3.83 15.15 -3.27
CA ARG A 58 -4.65 16.17 -3.96
C ARG A 58 -4.03 17.55 -3.92
N HIS A 59 -3.45 17.92 -2.78
CA HIS A 59 -2.79 19.22 -2.62
C HIS A 59 -1.57 19.35 -3.54
N ILE A 60 -0.74 18.30 -3.60
CA ILE A 60 0.42 18.22 -4.48
C ILE A 60 -0.02 18.27 -5.96
N LEU A 61 -1.03 17.49 -6.33
CA LEU A 61 -1.57 17.46 -7.69
C LEU A 61 -2.08 18.83 -8.13
N ALA A 62 -2.87 19.50 -7.30
CA ALA A 62 -3.44 20.82 -7.60
C ALA A 62 -2.37 21.92 -7.76
N ALA A 63 -1.18 21.73 -7.18
CA ALA A 63 -0.02 22.60 -7.37
C ALA A 63 0.74 22.35 -8.69
N GLY A 64 0.30 21.38 -9.49
CA GLY A 64 0.88 21.02 -10.78
C GLY A 64 2.07 20.07 -10.70
N VAL A 65 2.23 19.38 -9.57
CA VAL A 65 3.30 18.41 -9.35
C VAL A 65 2.76 17.01 -9.57
N ASN A 66 3.45 16.20 -10.37
CA ASN A 66 3.08 14.80 -10.56
C ASN A 66 3.32 14.00 -9.27
N VAL A 67 2.55 12.95 -9.03
CA VAL A 67 2.70 12.10 -7.85
C VAL A 67 2.96 10.67 -8.29
N VAL A 68 4.08 10.11 -7.86
CA VAL A 68 4.32 8.66 -7.91
C VAL A 68 4.50 8.15 -6.49
N GLY A 69 4.05 6.95 -6.15
CA GLY A 69 4.24 6.48 -4.78
C GLY A 69 3.73 5.08 -4.52
N SER A 70 3.95 4.61 -3.31
CA SER A 70 3.40 3.33 -2.82
C SER A 70 2.23 3.50 -1.87
N ALA A 71 1.76 4.74 -1.68
CA ALA A 71 0.64 5.08 -0.83
C ALA A 71 -0.07 6.34 -1.35
N PRO A 72 -1.35 6.54 -1.00
CA PRO A 72 -2.22 5.59 -0.31
C PRO A 72 -2.66 4.45 -1.25
N VAL A 73 -2.60 3.21 -0.76
CA VAL A 73 -2.80 1.97 -1.56
C VAL A 73 -4.14 1.97 -2.31
N VAL A 74 -5.19 2.54 -1.72
CA VAL A 74 -6.51 2.63 -2.36
C VAL A 74 -6.53 3.39 -3.69
N LEU A 75 -5.53 4.24 -3.96
CA LEU A 75 -5.38 4.95 -5.23
C LEU A 75 -4.63 4.16 -6.31
N GLN A 76 -4.14 2.96 -6.02
CA GLN A 76 -3.53 2.08 -7.02
C GLN A 76 -4.57 1.67 -8.08
N TYR A 77 -5.78 1.30 -7.65
CA TYR A 77 -6.94 1.09 -8.51
C TYR A 77 -8.24 1.40 -7.73
N PRO A 78 -8.68 2.68 -7.70
CA PRO A 78 -9.76 3.13 -6.79
C PRO A 78 -11.17 2.79 -7.28
N TRP A 79 -11.35 2.48 -8.56
CA TRP A 79 -12.68 2.25 -9.15
C TRP A 79 -13.36 1.01 -8.57
N GLN A 80 -14.65 1.14 -8.27
CA GLN A 80 -15.47 0.12 -7.59
C GLN A 80 -14.99 -0.25 -6.16
N LEU A 81 -13.95 0.40 -5.65
CA LEU A 81 -13.45 0.23 -4.29
C LEU A 81 -13.96 1.33 -3.36
N MET A 82 -13.88 2.58 -3.82
CA MET A 82 -14.29 3.75 -3.06
C MET A 82 -15.36 4.55 -3.80
N PRO A 83 -16.21 5.34 -3.09
CA PRO A 83 -17.24 6.14 -3.75
C PRO A 83 -16.66 7.11 -4.79
N ASP A 84 -17.29 7.18 -5.97
CA ASP A 84 -16.85 7.99 -7.12
C ASP A 84 -16.55 9.45 -6.77
N LYS A 85 -17.29 10.03 -5.82
CA LYS A 85 -17.07 11.41 -5.35
C LYS A 85 -15.63 11.65 -4.84
N TYR A 86 -14.98 10.65 -4.26
CA TYR A 86 -13.61 10.77 -3.77
C TYR A 86 -12.58 10.59 -4.88
N ILE A 87 -12.87 9.71 -5.84
CA ILE A 87 -12.06 9.54 -7.06
C ILE A 87 -12.07 10.85 -7.84
N LYS A 88 -13.27 11.40 -8.07
CA LYS A 88 -13.46 12.69 -8.75
C LYS A 88 -12.69 13.83 -8.09
N GLN A 89 -12.60 13.87 -6.76
CA GLN A 89 -11.81 14.89 -6.06
C GLN A 89 -10.31 14.81 -6.35
N VAL A 90 -9.79 13.61 -6.64
CA VAL A 90 -8.39 13.41 -7.05
C VAL A 90 -8.22 13.78 -8.53
N GLU A 91 -9.15 13.36 -9.39
CA GLU A 91 -9.17 13.71 -10.81
C GLU A 91 -9.27 15.22 -11.03
N ASP A 92 -10.14 15.91 -10.30
CA ASP A 92 -10.32 17.36 -10.38
C ASP A 92 -9.03 18.10 -9.96
N ALA A 93 -8.32 17.60 -8.94
CA ALA A 93 -7.03 18.15 -8.51
C ALA A 93 -5.92 17.94 -9.55
N ALA A 94 -5.85 16.74 -10.14
CA ALA A 94 -4.93 16.43 -11.22
C ALA A 94 -5.19 17.32 -12.45
N GLN A 95 -6.45 17.52 -12.83
CA GLN A 95 -6.84 18.41 -13.91
C GLN A 95 -6.51 19.87 -13.62
N GLN A 96 -6.77 20.35 -12.39
CA GLN A 96 -6.45 21.71 -11.97
C GLN A 96 -4.96 22.01 -12.13
N GLY A 97 -4.09 21.09 -11.70
CA GLY A 97 -2.65 21.26 -11.80
C GLY A 97 -2.04 20.87 -13.14
N ASN A 98 -2.81 20.28 -14.05
CA ASN A 98 -2.26 19.58 -15.23
C ASN A 98 -1.17 18.57 -14.84
N SER A 99 -1.46 17.76 -13.82
CA SER A 99 -0.57 16.78 -13.22
C SER A 99 -1.18 15.38 -13.25
N SER A 100 -0.38 14.38 -12.93
CA SER A 100 -0.77 12.97 -12.94
C SER A 100 -0.42 12.28 -11.62
N ILE A 101 -1.16 11.22 -11.28
CA ILE A 101 -0.88 10.36 -10.14
C ILE A 101 -0.73 8.91 -10.57
N PHE A 102 0.30 8.23 -10.05
CA PHE A 102 0.53 6.82 -10.26
C PHE A 102 0.97 6.14 -8.96
N ILE A 103 0.06 5.39 -8.35
CA ILE A 103 0.37 4.61 -7.14
C ILE A 103 0.66 3.16 -7.55
N THR A 104 1.78 2.63 -7.09
CA THR A 104 2.26 1.27 -7.39
C THR A 104 3.21 0.77 -6.29
N GLY A 105 3.59 -0.49 -6.36
CA GLY A 105 4.45 -1.14 -5.38
C GLY A 105 4.78 -2.55 -5.81
N VAL A 106 5.41 -3.30 -4.92
CA VAL A 106 5.61 -4.75 -5.14
C VAL A 106 4.25 -5.46 -5.12
N ASP A 107 3.45 -5.20 -4.08
CA ASP A 107 2.07 -5.66 -3.93
C ASP A 107 1.27 -4.60 -3.13
N PRO A 108 0.25 -3.93 -3.73
CA PRO A 108 -0.17 -4.01 -5.13
C PRO A 108 0.71 -3.14 -6.06
N GLY A 109 0.88 -3.59 -7.31
CA GLY A 109 1.46 -2.83 -8.42
C GLY A 109 2.35 -3.63 -9.37
N PHE A 110 2.91 -4.76 -8.93
CA PHE A 110 3.84 -5.57 -9.73
C PHE A 110 3.55 -7.06 -9.64
N ALA A 111 3.74 -7.66 -8.46
CA ALA A 111 3.68 -9.11 -8.26
C ALA A 111 2.29 -9.68 -8.50
N ASN A 112 1.25 -8.96 -8.06
CA ASN A 112 -0.14 -9.40 -8.15
C ASN A 112 -0.94 -8.72 -9.26
N ASP A 113 -0.28 -7.91 -10.10
CA ASP A 113 -0.95 -7.11 -11.14
C ASP A 113 -0.26 -7.28 -12.50
N LEU A 114 0.96 -6.73 -12.66
CA LEU A 114 1.69 -6.73 -13.93
C LEU A 114 2.19 -8.12 -14.33
N ILE A 115 2.71 -8.91 -13.37
CA ILE A 115 3.16 -10.28 -13.67
C ILE A 115 1.98 -11.15 -14.15
N PRO A 116 0.83 -11.20 -13.45
CA PRO A 116 -0.31 -11.97 -13.92
C PRO A 116 -0.82 -11.53 -15.29
N PHE A 117 -0.88 -10.23 -15.60
CA PHE A 117 -1.23 -9.76 -16.95
C PHE A 117 -0.25 -10.24 -18.02
N THR A 118 1.05 -10.16 -17.72
CA THR A 118 2.10 -10.58 -18.66
C THR A 118 1.96 -12.07 -19.00
N LEU A 119 1.72 -12.91 -17.99
CA LEU A 119 1.52 -14.35 -18.19
C LEU A 119 0.19 -14.64 -18.90
N ALA A 120 -0.90 -13.99 -18.48
CA ALA A 120 -2.23 -14.10 -19.08
C ALA A 120 -2.24 -13.76 -20.58
N GLY A 121 -1.44 -12.78 -21.01
CA GLY A 121 -1.30 -12.40 -22.42
C GLY A 121 -0.76 -13.52 -23.33
N THR A 122 -0.19 -14.59 -22.76
CA THR A 122 0.29 -15.77 -23.51
C THR A 122 -0.71 -16.92 -23.53
N CYS A 123 -1.85 -16.79 -22.83
CA CYS A 123 -2.86 -17.83 -22.72
C CYS A 123 -3.98 -17.65 -23.77
N GLN A 124 -4.42 -18.76 -24.37
CA GLN A 124 -5.63 -18.75 -25.20
C GLN A 124 -6.91 -18.66 -24.35
N SER A 125 -6.91 -19.30 -23.18
CA SER A 125 -8.02 -19.32 -22.22
C SER A 125 -7.49 -19.30 -20.79
N ILE A 126 -8.18 -18.61 -19.89
CA ILE A 126 -7.83 -18.48 -18.48
C ILE A 126 -9.01 -18.98 -17.66
N GLU A 127 -8.83 -20.10 -16.97
CA GLU A 127 -9.84 -20.64 -16.04
C GLU A 127 -9.61 -20.12 -14.61
N GLN A 128 -8.35 -19.91 -14.24
CA GLN A 128 -7.99 -19.41 -12.92
C GLN A 128 -6.71 -18.58 -12.98
N LEU A 129 -6.73 -17.45 -12.28
CA LEU A 129 -5.55 -16.66 -11.94
C LEU A 129 -5.37 -16.76 -10.42
N ARG A 130 -4.20 -17.26 -10.00
CA ARG A 130 -3.86 -17.41 -8.58
C ARG A 130 -2.54 -16.71 -8.29
N CYS A 131 -2.61 -15.66 -7.50
CA CYS A 131 -1.46 -14.97 -6.94
C CYS A 131 -1.24 -15.41 -5.49
N MET A 132 0.01 -15.51 -5.07
CA MET A 132 0.36 -15.85 -3.69
C MET A 132 1.61 -15.06 -3.28
N GLU A 133 1.44 -14.17 -2.33
CA GLU A 133 2.54 -13.47 -1.68
C GLU A 133 2.96 -14.24 -0.42
N ILE A 134 4.26 -14.54 -0.30
CA ILE A 134 4.86 -15.12 0.90
C ILE A 134 6.04 -14.25 1.29
N ALA A 135 5.89 -13.46 2.35
CA ALA A 135 6.90 -12.52 2.82
C ALA A 135 7.50 -12.92 4.19
N ASP A 136 8.82 -12.80 4.33
CA ASP A 136 9.48 -12.86 5.64
C ASP A 136 9.60 -11.46 6.24
N TYR A 137 8.86 -11.23 7.31
CA TYR A 137 8.84 -9.97 8.02
C TYR A 137 9.96 -9.81 9.07
N ALA A 138 10.90 -10.75 9.19
CA ALA A 138 11.99 -10.66 10.17
C ALA A 138 12.83 -9.38 10.03
N THR A 139 13.01 -8.90 8.80
CA THR A 139 13.81 -7.71 8.47
C THR A 139 12.97 -6.48 8.15
N TYR A 140 11.64 -6.57 8.22
CA TYR A 140 10.75 -5.50 7.79
C TYR A 140 10.81 -4.29 8.73
N ASP A 141 11.14 -3.12 8.19
CA ASP A 141 11.34 -1.89 8.95
C ASP A 141 10.04 -1.05 9.06
N GLY A 142 9.00 -1.63 9.67
CA GLY A 142 7.71 -0.95 9.86
C GLY A 142 6.95 -1.43 11.09
N ALA A 143 7.35 -0.97 12.28
CA ALA A 143 6.74 -1.38 13.56
C ALA A 143 5.21 -1.20 13.61
N THR A 144 4.69 -0.09 13.09
CA THR A 144 3.24 0.15 13.05
C THR A 144 2.50 -0.85 12.16
N VAL A 145 3.02 -1.14 10.96
CA VAL A 145 2.45 -2.16 10.09
C VAL A 145 2.51 -3.53 10.77
N MET A 146 3.67 -3.88 11.34
CA MET A 146 3.88 -5.18 11.99
C MET A 146 2.97 -5.41 13.20
N PHE A 147 2.89 -4.45 14.11
CA PHE A 147 2.25 -4.64 15.41
C PHE A 147 0.80 -4.13 15.44
N GLU A 148 0.53 -2.99 14.82
CA GLU A 148 -0.80 -2.37 14.86
C GLU A 148 -1.69 -2.86 13.72
N VAL A 149 -1.15 -2.92 12.50
CA VAL A 149 -1.94 -3.32 11.32
C VAL A 149 -2.06 -4.84 11.22
N MET A 150 -0.95 -5.57 11.23
CA MET A 150 -0.91 -7.03 11.09
C MET A 150 -1.11 -7.78 12.42
N GLY A 151 -0.94 -7.12 13.56
CA GLY A 151 -1.17 -7.72 14.87
C GLY A 151 -0.09 -8.71 15.31
N PHE A 152 1.09 -8.72 14.68
CA PHE A 152 2.14 -9.63 15.07
C PHE A 152 2.48 -9.47 16.55
N GLY A 153 2.38 -10.54 17.31
CA GLY A 153 2.76 -10.50 18.70
C GLY A 153 1.81 -9.88 19.68
N LYS A 154 0.58 -9.70 19.23
CA LYS A 154 -0.58 -9.60 20.08
C LYS A 154 -1.18 -11.03 20.30
N PRO A 155 -1.99 -11.22 21.35
CA PRO A 155 -2.76 -12.45 21.56
C PRO A 155 -3.67 -12.83 20.38
N LEU A 156 -4.02 -14.12 20.21
CA LEU A 156 -4.89 -14.58 19.10
C LEU A 156 -6.34 -14.08 19.22
N ASP A 157 -6.80 -13.75 20.41
CA ASP A 157 -8.09 -13.08 20.64
C ASP A 157 -8.06 -11.58 20.28
N ASN A 158 -6.88 -11.01 20.05
CA ASN A 158 -6.77 -9.69 19.44
C ASN A 158 -7.01 -9.78 17.93
N ILE A 159 -7.99 -9.03 17.44
CA ILE A 159 -8.27 -8.88 16.01
C ILE A 159 -7.60 -7.58 15.55
N PRO A 160 -6.49 -7.64 14.80
CA PRO A 160 -5.77 -6.46 14.36
C PRO A 160 -6.51 -5.78 13.19
N ILE A 161 -6.09 -4.56 12.83
CA ILE A 161 -6.79 -3.72 11.82
C ILE A 161 -6.95 -4.48 10.51
N LEU A 162 -5.91 -5.17 10.05
CA LEU A 162 -5.91 -5.91 8.80
C LEU A 162 -7.00 -6.99 8.73
N LEU A 163 -7.42 -7.51 9.88
CA LEU A 163 -8.37 -8.63 9.98
C LEU A 163 -9.76 -8.19 10.43
N GLN A 164 -9.99 -6.88 10.50
CA GLN A 164 -11.33 -6.36 10.64
C GLN A 164 -12.11 -6.67 9.36
N PRO A 165 -13.42 -7.00 9.47
CA PRO A 165 -14.22 -7.38 8.31
C PRO A 165 -14.13 -6.37 7.16
N GLY A 166 -13.79 -6.86 5.97
CA GLY A 166 -13.69 -6.09 4.72
C GLY A 166 -12.37 -5.35 4.52
N VAL A 167 -11.46 -5.31 5.51
CA VAL A 167 -10.18 -4.61 5.34
C VAL A 167 -9.26 -5.34 4.36
N LEU A 168 -9.27 -6.68 4.32
CA LEU A 168 -8.50 -7.43 3.32
C LEU A 168 -9.09 -7.21 1.93
N SER A 169 -10.42 -7.26 1.80
CA SER A 169 -11.11 -6.93 0.54
C SER A 169 -10.85 -5.51 0.08
N ILE A 170 -10.57 -4.56 0.98
CA ILE A 170 -10.15 -3.19 0.60
C ILE A 170 -8.69 -3.18 0.14
N ALA A 171 -7.79 -3.79 0.90
CA ALA A 171 -6.35 -3.73 0.67
C ALA A 171 -5.91 -4.46 -0.62
N TRP A 172 -6.41 -5.68 -0.84
CA TRP A 172 -6.13 -6.49 -2.05
C TRP A 172 -7.22 -6.37 -3.13
N GLY A 173 -8.36 -5.75 -2.82
CA GLY A 173 -9.42 -5.54 -3.80
C GLY A 173 -9.00 -4.62 -4.95
N THR A 174 -8.04 -3.73 -4.73
CA THR A 174 -7.41 -2.90 -5.78
C THR A 174 -6.86 -3.79 -6.91
N SER A 175 -5.97 -4.73 -6.59
CA SER A 175 -5.39 -5.67 -7.55
C SER A 175 -6.43 -6.56 -8.22
N ILE A 176 -7.37 -7.11 -7.46
CA ILE A 176 -8.41 -7.99 -8.02
C ILE A 176 -9.29 -7.22 -9.03
N ARG A 177 -9.69 -5.99 -8.68
CA ARG A 177 -10.48 -5.13 -9.58
C ARG A 177 -9.70 -4.69 -10.79
N GLN A 178 -8.41 -4.39 -10.65
CA GLN A 178 -7.55 -4.08 -11.77
C GLN A 178 -7.44 -5.26 -12.73
N LEU A 179 -7.15 -6.46 -12.22
CA LEU A 179 -7.07 -7.69 -13.00
C LEU A 179 -8.38 -7.96 -13.75
N ALA A 180 -9.52 -7.83 -13.07
CA ALA A 180 -10.84 -8.02 -13.68
C ALA A 180 -11.07 -7.05 -14.84
N ALA A 181 -10.81 -5.75 -14.63
CA ALA A 181 -10.95 -4.74 -15.65
C ALA A 181 -10.02 -4.97 -16.84
N GLY A 182 -8.74 -5.31 -16.59
CA GLY A 182 -7.76 -5.58 -17.64
C GLY A 182 -8.05 -6.86 -18.44
N LEU A 183 -8.71 -7.85 -17.82
CA LEU A 183 -9.17 -9.08 -18.49
C LEU A 183 -10.57 -8.93 -19.13
N GLY A 184 -11.25 -7.80 -18.92
CA GLY A 184 -12.60 -7.55 -19.43
C GLY A 184 -13.66 -8.45 -18.82
N VAL A 185 -13.55 -8.76 -17.52
CA VAL A 185 -14.50 -9.60 -16.79
C VAL A 185 -15.12 -8.84 -15.64
N GLU A 186 -16.38 -9.16 -15.33
CA GLU A 186 -17.09 -8.62 -14.17
C GLU A 186 -16.86 -9.52 -12.96
N LEU A 187 -16.66 -8.91 -11.79
CA LEU A 187 -16.51 -9.61 -10.52
C LEU A 187 -17.89 -9.83 -9.89
N ASP A 188 -18.22 -11.07 -9.54
CA ASP A 188 -19.48 -11.36 -8.84
C ASP A 188 -19.39 -10.96 -7.35
N ASP A 189 -18.30 -11.34 -6.68
CA ASP A 189 -18.02 -11.04 -5.27
C ASP A 189 -16.51 -11.07 -4.97
N ILE A 190 -16.10 -10.44 -3.87
CA ILE A 190 -14.75 -10.54 -3.30
C ILE A 190 -14.86 -11.06 -1.87
N THR A 191 -14.55 -12.33 -1.69
CA THR A 191 -14.61 -13.00 -0.38
C THR A 191 -13.24 -13.04 0.27
N GLU A 192 -13.17 -12.81 1.58
CA GLU A 192 -11.93 -12.92 2.37
C GLU A 192 -12.02 -14.13 3.33
N THR A 193 -10.93 -14.91 3.43
CA THR A 193 -10.79 -15.98 4.43
C THR A 193 -9.52 -15.80 5.22
N VAL A 194 -9.58 -16.00 6.53
CA VAL A 194 -8.46 -15.79 7.47
C VAL A 194 -8.13 -17.08 8.20
N GLU A 195 -6.91 -17.58 8.03
CA GLU A 195 -6.34 -18.59 8.93
C GLU A 195 -5.21 -17.98 9.74
N ARG A 196 -5.21 -18.19 11.06
CA ARG A 196 -4.18 -17.69 11.98
C ARG A 196 -3.56 -18.84 12.73
N GLU A 197 -2.25 -18.95 12.62
CA GLU A 197 -1.48 -19.98 13.32
C GLU A 197 -0.59 -19.38 14.42
N PRO A 198 -0.52 -20.00 15.61
CA PRO A 198 0.44 -19.60 16.63
C PRO A 198 1.87 -19.94 16.22
N ALA A 199 2.83 -19.17 16.72
CA ALA A 199 4.25 -19.41 16.50
C ALA A 199 4.68 -20.74 17.13
N ARG A 200 5.46 -21.54 16.39
CA ARG A 200 6.04 -22.80 16.91
C ARG A 200 7.32 -22.57 17.73
N THR A 201 8.05 -21.49 17.48
CA THR A 201 9.34 -21.17 18.13
C THR A 201 9.46 -19.66 18.39
N HIS A 202 10.39 -19.26 19.25
CA HIS A 202 10.73 -17.86 19.43
C HIS A 202 11.52 -17.33 18.23
N SER A 203 11.25 -16.09 17.84
CA SER A 203 12.00 -15.39 16.81
C SER A 203 12.15 -13.92 17.18
N THR A 204 13.29 -13.30 16.86
CA THR A 204 13.49 -11.86 17.09
C THR A 204 13.44 -11.17 15.73
N SER A 205 12.66 -10.10 15.63
CA SER A 205 12.65 -9.23 14.43
C SER A 205 13.44 -7.95 14.69
N ARG A 206 13.81 -7.22 13.64
CA ARG A 206 14.46 -5.91 13.76
C ARG A 206 13.66 -4.91 14.63
N GLN A 207 12.33 -5.05 14.70
CA GLN A 207 11.45 -4.14 15.43
C GLN A 207 11.19 -4.55 16.89
N GLY A 208 11.75 -5.66 17.35
CA GLY A 208 11.61 -6.10 18.74
C GLY A 208 11.52 -7.61 18.92
N THR A 209 11.67 -8.04 20.18
CA THR A 209 11.64 -9.45 20.58
C THR A 209 10.22 -9.97 20.66
N CYS A 210 10.06 -11.18 20.14
CA CYS A 210 8.88 -11.96 20.35
C CYS A 210 8.98 -12.91 21.55
N ARG A 211 8.30 -12.64 22.68
CA ARG A 211 8.43 -13.44 23.91
C ARG A 211 7.35 -14.52 24.04
N LYS A 212 7.70 -15.68 24.60
CA LYS A 212 6.91 -16.95 24.75
C LYS A 212 5.43 -16.84 25.15
N ALA A 213 5.02 -15.77 25.83
CA ALA A 213 3.64 -15.54 26.29
C ALA A 213 2.85 -14.55 25.41
N ALA A 214 3.52 -13.90 24.46
CA ALA A 214 2.95 -13.01 23.46
C ALA A 214 3.26 -13.62 22.07
N TRP A 215 2.27 -14.28 21.49
CA TRP A 215 2.32 -15.24 20.38
C TRP A 215 2.78 -14.64 19.04
N ARG A 216 3.86 -15.15 18.44
CA ARG A 216 4.63 -14.38 17.44
C ARG A 216 5.27 -15.18 16.30
N ARG A 217 4.40 -15.53 15.35
CA ARG A 217 4.52 -15.54 13.89
C ARG A 217 3.10 -15.93 13.47
N CYS A 218 2.27 -14.94 13.19
CA CYS A 218 0.93 -15.17 12.69
C CYS A 218 1.10 -15.55 11.22
N ALA A 219 1.18 -16.84 10.88
CA ALA A 219 0.89 -17.17 9.49
C ALA A 219 -0.57 -16.82 9.30
N SER A 220 -0.77 -15.79 8.53
CA SER A 220 -2.04 -15.15 8.27
C SER A 220 -2.26 -15.43 6.81
N ARG A 221 -2.92 -16.56 6.55
CA ARG A 221 -3.24 -16.94 5.17
C ARG A 221 -4.54 -16.26 4.83
N PHE A 222 -4.45 -15.38 3.84
CA PHE A 222 -5.60 -14.74 3.25
C PHE A 222 -5.74 -15.16 1.81
N ALA A 223 -6.98 -15.40 1.43
CA ALA A 223 -7.37 -15.50 0.04
C ALA A 223 -8.45 -14.45 -0.17
N ALA A 224 -8.24 -13.62 -1.19
CA ALA A 224 -9.31 -12.89 -1.82
C ALA A 224 -9.53 -13.56 -3.18
N SER A 225 -10.74 -14.08 -3.38
CA SER A 225 -11.12 -14.80 -4.60
C SER A 225 -12.35 -14.16 -5.20
N SER A 226 -12.44 -14.23 -6.52
CA SER A 226 -13.62 -13.86 -7.26
C SER A 226 -13.97 -14.92 -8.29
N THR A 227 -15.26 -15.07 -8.54
CA THR A 227 -15.77 -15.67 -9.77
C THR A 227 -16.04 -14.56 -10.77
N ALA A 228 -15.82 -14.86 -12.04
CA ALA A 228 -16.01 -13.89 -13.11
C ALA A 228 -16.60 -14.59 -14.32
N THR A 229 -17.61 -13.97 -14.93
CA THR A 229 -18.30 -14.49 -16.11
C THR A 229 -17.96 -13.60 -17.31
N ARG A 230 -17.49 -14.18 -18.41
CA ARG A 230 -17.35 -13.45 -19.69
C ARG A 230 -18.73 -13.25 -20.31
N ARG A 231 -19.02 -12.04 -20.81
CA ARG A 231 -20.15 -11.80 -21.71
C ARG A 231 -19.87 -12.37 -23.10
#